data_AF-A0A494YEY3-F1
#
_entry.id   AF-A0A494YEY3-F1
#
_cell.length_a   1.000
_cell.length_b   1.000
_cell.length_c   1.000
_cell.angle_alpha   90.00
_cell.angle_beta   90.00
_cell.angle_gamma   90.00
#
_symmetry.space_group_name_H-M   'P 1'
#
loop_
_entity.id
_entity.type
_entity.pdbx_description
1 polymer ?
#
loop_
_entity_poly.entity_id
_entity_poly.type
_entity_poly.pdbx_seq_one_letter_code
_entity_poly.pdbx_strand_id
1 'polypeptide(L)'
;MKEIKALSKQIQAKSIERDRIQSGANSQAANIANANAEHDAAAEQLRKRKAQEHACAVLEARDPDVSAYETEQAIVDEAGANLRTAKAVADEAAAILQEHISNLDAEIADLTAQRTAAILAILVERRTVAINEYVAAAEALGGILARAVSADRAIRQVEPISRPASLPGEALIERVRHERLPIPWGHSGRERPTGGAPRYVTPETREVFQMLGKYEPQLPGPRWMSERGNSDLAYAEIVADLQAVGVTLNQ
;
A
#
# COMPACT_ATOMS: atom_id res chain seq x y z
N MET A 1 14.54 1.73 -7.05
CA MET A 1 13.89 2.95 -7.59
C MET A 1 13.74 2.96 -9.12
N LYS A 2 14.80 2.72 -9.91
CA LYS A 2 14.68 2.63 -11.39
C LYS A 2 13.71 1.54 -11.85
N GLU A 3 13.80 0.37 -11.21
CA GLU A 3 12.93 -0.78 -11.46
C GLU A 3 11.44 -0.50 -11.14
N ILE A 4 11.14 0.08 -9.98
CA ILE A 4 9.76 0.50 -9.62
C ILE A 4 9.18 1.46 -10.67
N LYS A 5 9.98 2.42 -11.15
CA LYS A 5 9.53 3.34 -12.22
C LYS A 5 9.28 2.60 -13.53
N ALA A 6 10.11 1.63 -13.88
CA ALA A 6 9.92 0.81 -15.07
C ALA A 6 8.63 -0.03 -14.99
N LEU A 7 8.41 -0.69 -13.85
CA LEU A 7 7.18 -1.46 -13.59
C LEU A 7 5.93 -0.58 -13.64
N SER A 8 5.95 0.61 -13.02
CA SER A 8 4.83 1.55 -13.10
C SER A 8 4.53 1.97 -14.54
N LYS A 9 5.56 2.20 -15.37
CA LYS A 9 5.39 2.55 -16.78
C LYS A 9 4.78 1.39 -17.58
N GLN A 10 5.21 0.16 -17.33
CA GLN A 10 4.66 -1.03 -17.98
C GLN A 10 3.19 -1.25 -17.60
N ILE A 11 2.86 -1.13 -16.31
CA ILE A 11 1.48 -1.21 -15.81
C ILE A 11 0.61 -0.16 -16.52
N GLN A 12 1.06 1.09 -16.55
CA GLN A 12 0.32 2.16 -17.21
C GLN A 12 0.08 1.89 -18.70
N ALA A 13 1.12 1.44 -19.42
CA ALA A 13 1.00 1.13 -20.84
C ALA A 13 -0.03 0.01 -21.09
N LYS A 14 0.01 -1.06 -20.28
CA LYS A 14 -0.94 -2.17 -20.39
C LYS A 14 -2.36 -1.77 -19.99
N SER A 15 -2.53 -0.94 -18.96
CA SER A 15 -3.85 -0.42 -18.59
C SER A 15 -4.47 0.42 -19.70
N ILE A 16 -3.68 1.29 -20.34
CA ILE A 16 -4.14 2.08 -21.50
C ILE A 16 -4.56 1.16 -22.65
N GLU A 17 -3.77 0.12 -22.93
CA GLU A 17 -4.09 -0.86 -23.97
C GLU A 17 -5.39 -1.62 -23.66
N ARG A 18 -5.54 -2.11 -22.43
CA ARG A 18 -6.76 -2.78 -21.93
C ARG A 18 -7.99 -1.89 -22.09
N ASP A 19 -7.90 -0.63 -21.65
CA ASP A 19 -9.01 0.33 -21.73
C ASP A 19 -9.38 0.66 -23.18
N ARG A 20 -8.37 0.79 -24.06
CA ARG A 20 -8.58 1.00 -25.50
C ARG A 20 -9.34 -0.17 -26.12
N ILE A 21 -8.94 -1.40 -25.82
CA ILE A 21 -9.57 -2.61 -26.35
C ILE A 21 -11.00 -2.76 -25.83
N GLN A 22 -11.21 -2.55 -24.53
CA GLN A 22 -12.54 -2.58 -23.92
C GLN A 22 -13.49 -1.55 -24.54
N SER A 23 -13.02 -0.32 -24.74
CA SER A 23 -13.80 0.75 -25.38
C SER A 23 -14.16 0.42 -26.83
N GLY A 24 -13.20 -0.15 -27.57
CA GLY A 24 -13.42 -0.63 -28.94
C GLY A 24 -14.47 -1.74 -29.01
N ALA A 25 -14.38 -2.74 -28.13
CA ALA A 25 -15.35 -3.83 -28.03
C ALA A 25 -16.76 -3.31 -27.72
N ASN A 26 -16.88 -2.39 -26.75
CA ASN A 26 -18.16 -1.78 -26.38
C ASN A 26 -18.79 -1.00 -27.54
N SER A 27 -17.96 -0.26 -28.29
CA SER A 27 -18.41 0.52 -29.45
C SER A 27 -18.88 -0.39 -30.59
N GLN A 28 -18.18 -1.49 -30.85
CA GLN A 28 -18.60 -2.47 -31.87
C GLN A 28 -19.91 -3.17 -31.49
N ALA A 29 -20.07 -3.55 -30.22
CA ALA A 29 -21.33 -4.12 -29.72
C ALA A 29 -22.50 -3.13 -29.87
N ALA A 30 -22.27 -1.85 -29.55
CA ALA A 30 -23.28 -0.80 -29.71
C ALA A 30 -23.68 -0.58 -31.18
N ASN A 31 -22.70 -0.57 -32.10
CA ASN A 31 -22.96 -0.41 -33.53
C ASN A 31 -23.83 -1.54 -34.09
N ILE A 32 -23.58 -2.79 -33.67
CA ILE A 32 -24.37 -3.95 -34.11
C ILE A 32 -25.77 -3.92 -33.50
N ALA A 33 -25.91 -3.50 -32.23
CA ALA A 33 -27.21 -3.32 -31.61
C ALA A 33 -28.06 -2.27 -32.35
N ASN A 34 -27.45 -1.13 -32.70
CA ASN A 34 -28.11 -0.07 -33.46
C ASN A 34 -28.52 -0.54 -34.86
N ALA A 35 -27.62 -1.22 -35.58
CA ALA A 35 -27.91 -1.73 -36.92
C ALA A 35 -29.06 -2.77 -36.93
N ASN A 36 -29.14 -3.62 -35.90
CA ASN A 36 -30.28 -4.53 -35.73
C ASN A 36 -31.59 -3.77 -35.44
N ALA A 37 -31.55 -2.75 -34.58
CA ALA A 37 -32.72 -1.95 -34.28
C ALA A 37 -33.25 -1.17 -35.50
N GLU A 38 -32.35 -0.64 -36.33
CA GLU A 38 -32.68 0.02 -37.60
C GLU A 38 -33.32 -0.96 -38.58
N HIS A 39 -32.78 -2.17 -38.69
CA HIS A 39 -33.34 -3.24 -39.52
C HIS A 39 -34.74 -3.65 -39.07
N ASP A 40 -34.92 -3.89 -37.76
CA ASP A 40 -36.22 -4.26 -37.19
C ASP A 40 -37.28 -3.17 -37.42
N ALA A 41 -36.88 -1.90 -37.26
CA ALA A 41 -37.76 -0.75 -37.54
C ALA A 41 -38.16 -0.69 -39.02
N ALA A 42 -37.22 -0.89 -39.94
CA ALA A 42 -37.50 -0.93 -41.38
C ALA A 42 -38.45 -2.08 -41.74
N ALA A 43 -38.24 -3.27 -41.18
CA ALA A 43 -39.11 -4.43 -41.37
C ALA A 43 -40.52 -4.16 -40.83
N GLU A 44 -40.66 -3.52 -39.67
CA GLU A 44 -41.97 -3.17 -39.11
C GLU A 44 -42.71 -2.12 -39.95
N GLN A 45 -42.00 -1.10 -40.44
CA GLN A 45 -42.58 -0.09 -41.34
C GLN A 45 -43.08 -0.72 -42.64
N LEU A 46 -42.34 -1.67 -43.20
CA LEU A 46 -42.77 -2.39 -44.41
C LEU A 46 -44.03 -3.23 -44.15
N ARG A 47 -44.11 -3.95 -43.02
CA ARG A 47 -45.32 -4.69 -42.62
C ARG A 47 -46.54 -3.79 -42.47
N LYS A 48 -46.37 -2.61 -41.87
CA LYS A 48 -47.45 -1.62 -41.71
C LYS A 48 -47.94 -1.10 -43.07
N ARG A 49 -47.02 -0.73 -43.97
CA ARG A 49 -47.37 -0.28 -45.34
C ARG A 49 -48.10 -1.37 -46.13
N LYS A 50 -47.63 -2.61 -46.07
CA LYS A 50 -48.29 -3.74 -46.73
C LYS A 50 -49.70 -3.99 -46.18
N ALA A 51 -49.87 -3.93 -44.85
CA ALA A 51 -51.19 -4.08 -44.22
C ALA A 51 -52.15 -2.94 -44.59
N GLN A 52 -51.65 -1.72 -44.69
CA GLN A 52 -52.43 -0.56 -45.15
C GLN A 52 -52.90 -0.73 -46.59
N GLU A 53 -52.02 -1.16 -47.50
CA GLU A 53 -52.39 -1.42 -48.90
C GLU A 53 -53.48 -2.50 -49.01
N HIS A 54 -53.35 -3.60 -48.26
CA HIS A 54 -54.41 -4.61 -48.19
C HIS A 54 -55.74 -4.04 -47.69
N ALA A 55 -55.72 -3.22 -46.64
CA ALA A 55 -56.92 -2.60 -46.11
C ALA A 55 -57.58 -1.64 -47.11
N CYS A 56 -56.78 -0.81 -47.80
CA CYS A 56 -57.27 0.10 -48.84
C CYS A 56 -57.86 -0.65 -50.03
N ALA A 57 -57.19 -1.69 -50.52
CA ALA A 57 -57.67 -2.51 -51.64
C ALA A 57 -59.03 -3.17 -51.34
N VAL A 58 -59.22 -3.66 -50.11
CA VAL A 58 -60.51 -4.22 -49.64
C VAL A 58 -61.61 -3.16 -49.66
N LEU A 59 -61.32 -1.92 -49.20
CA LEU A 59 -62.29 -0.83 -49.20
C LEU A 59 -62.64 -0.37 -50.62
N GLU A 60 -61.68 -0.38 -51.53
CA GLU A 60 -61.83 0.02 -52.93
C GLU A 60 -62.34 -1.09 -53.84
N ALA A 61 -62.58 -2.31 -53.30
CA ALA A 61 -63.00 -3.50 -54.04
C ALA A 61 -62.09 -3.84 -55.23
N ARG A 62 -60.78 -3.65 -55.05
CA ARG A 62 -59.73 -4.03 -56.01
C ARG A 62 -58.75 -5.03 -55.42
N ASP A 63 -57.94 -5.63 -56.27
CA ASP A 63 -56.79 -6.41 -55.81
C ASP A 63 -55.68 -5.50 -55.26
N PRO A 64 -54.99 -5.90 -54.18
CA PRO A 64 -53.90 -5.15 -53.59
C PRO A 64 -52.66 -5.20 -54.49
N ASP A 65 -52.04 -4.05 -54.77
CA ASP A 65 -50.79 -3.99 -55.53
C ASP A 65 -49.60 -4.09 -54.55
N VAL A 66 -49.12 -5.32 -54.36
CA VAL A 66 -48.05 -5.63 -53.39
C VAL A 66 -46.70 -5.93 -54.04
N SER A 67 -46.61 -5.84 -55.36
CA SER A 67 -45.43 -6.22 -56.14
C SER A 67 -44.16 -5.45 -55.73
N ALA A 68 -44.30 -4.14 -55.49
CA ALA A 68 -43.21 -3.28 -55.00
C ALA A 68 -42.78 -3.65 -53.57
N TYR A 69 -43.74 -3.99 -52.70
CA TYR A 69 -43.45 -4.37 -51.30
C TYR A 69 -42.77 -5.74 -51.19
N GLU A 70 -43.05 -6.67 -52.11
CA GLU A 70 -42.36 -7.97 -52.17
C GLU A 70 -40.89 -7.82 -52.55
N THR A 71 -40.58 -6.90 -53.47
CA THR A 71 -39.20 -6.56 -53.82
C THR A 71 -38.48 -5.90 -52.64
N GLU A 72 -39.14 -4.95 -51.96
CA GLU A 72 -38.58 -4.30 -50.78
C GLU A 72 -38.38 -5.29 -49.61
N GLN A 73 -39.28 -6.26 -49.44
CA GLN A 73 -39.17 -7.31 -48.44
C GLN A 73 -37.94 -8.20 -48.68
N ALA A 74 -37.68 -8.57 -49.94
CA ALA A 74 -36.50 -9.37 -50.28
C ALA A 74 -35.19 -8.65 -49.89
N ILE A 75 -35.11 -7.34 -50.12
CA ILE A 75 -33.96 -6.51 -49.74
C ILE A 75 -33.80 -6.47 -48.21
N VAL A 76 -34.90 -6.26 -47.48
CA VAL A 76 -34.89 -6.25 -46.00
C VAL A 76 -34.47 -7.61 -45.45
N ASP A 77 -34.96 -8.71 -46.03
CA ASP A 77 -34.63 -10.06 -45.58
C ASP A 77 -33.15 -10.40 -45.83
N GLU A 78 -32.61 -9.98 -46.99
CA GLU A 78 -31.17 -10.11 -47.31
C GLU A 78 -30.31 -9.28 -46.34
N ALA A 79 -30.69 -8.02 -46.09
CA ALA A 79 -30.01 -7.18 -45.10
C ALA A 79 -30.02 -7.82 -43.71
N GLY A 80 -31.13 -8.44 -43.31
CA GLY A 80 -31.24 -9.17 -42.04
C GLY A 80 -30.33 -10.41 -41.98
N ALA A 81 -30.21 -11.17 -43.07
CA ALA A 81 -29.30 -12.31 -43.15
C ALA A 81 -27.82 -11.88 -43.05
N ASN A 82 -27.46 -10.77 -43.70
CA ASN A 82 -26.13 -10.17 -43.61
C ASN A 82 -25.83 -9.68 -42.20
N LEU A 83 -26.78 -9.02 -41.53
CA LEU A 83 -26.64 -8.57 -40.14
C LEU A 83 -26.46 -9.74 -39.16
N ARG A 84 -27.18 -10.85 -39.34
CA ARG A 84 -26.98 -12.06 -38.52
C ARG A 84 -25.57 -12.63 -38.68
N THR A 85 -25.05 -12.65 -39.90
CA THR A 85 -23.69 -13.10 -40.19
C THR A 85 -22.66 -12.17 -39.55
N ALA A 86 -22.85 -10.85 -39.72
CA ALA A 86 -21.99 -9.84 -39.11
C ALA A 86 -21.99 -9.91 -37.58
N LYS A 87 -23.15 -10.17 -36.96
CA LYS A 87 -23.27 -10.40 -35.52
C LYS A 87 -22.51 -11.64 -35.08
N ALA A 88 -22.66 -12.77 -35.76
CA ALA A 88 -21.94 -13.99 -35.41
C ALA A 88 -20.41 -13.79 -35.44
N VAL A 89 -19.90 -13.13 -36.49
CA VAL A 89 -18.48 -12.77 -36.60
C VAL A 89 -18.04 -11.83 -35.46
N ALA A 90 -18.87 -10.85 -35.13
CA ALA A 90 -18.55 -9.92 -34.06
C ALA A 90 -18.61 -10.55 -32.66
N ASP A 91 -19.51 -11.51 -32.43
CA ASP A 91 -19.59 -12.26 -31.18
C ASP A 91 -18.31 -13.12 -30.99
N GLU A 92 -17.82 -13.75 -32.05
CA GLU A 92 -16.54 -14.47 -32.04
C GLU A 92 -15.35 -13.52 -31.80
N ALA A 93 -15.32 -12.39 -32.50
CA ALA A 93 -14.30 -11.37 -32.26
C ALA A 93 -14.35 -10.81 -30.82
N ALA A 94 -15.54 -10.60 -30.26
CA ALA A 94 -15.72 -10.14 -28.89
C ALA A 94 -15.18 -11.16 -27.88
N ALA A 95 -15.36 -12.45 -28.13
CA ALA A 95 -14.78 -13.50 -27.29
C ALA A 95 -13.23 -13.44 -27.28
N ILE A 96 -12.61 -13.27 -28.45
CA ILE A 96 -11.15 -13.11 -28.57
C ILE A 96 -10.65 -11.85 -27.86
N LEU A 97 -11.35 -10.72 -28.04
CA LEU A 97 -11.00 -9.47 -27.35
C LEU A 97 -11.14 -9.60 -25.84
N GLN A 98 -12.17 -10.31 -25.36
CA GLN A 98 -12.37 -10.55 -23.94
C GLN A 98 -11.28 -11.45 -23.34
N GLU A 99 -10.86 -12.49 -24.06
CA GLU A 99 -9.71 -13.30 -23.67
C GLU A 99 -8.44 -12.45 -23.58
N HIS A 100 -8.21 -11.58 -24.55
CA HIS A 100 -7.05 -10.67 -24.54
C HIS A 100 -7.10 -9.68 -23.37
N ILE A 101 -8.27 -9.12 -23.05
CA ILE A 101 -8.47 -8.27 -21.86
C ILE A 101 -8.13 -9.05 -20.58
N SER A 102 -8.60 -10.28 -20.46
CA SER A 102 -8.29 -11.14 -19.30
C SER A 102 -6.79 -11.39 -19.15
N ASN A 103 -6.08 -11.61 -20.26
CA ASN A 103 -4.62 -11.79 -20.26
C ASN A 103 -3.91 -10.50 -19.82
N LEU A 104 -4.34 -9.34 -20.32
CA LEU A 104 -3.80 -8.04 -19.89
C LEU A 104 -4.04 -7.78 -18.40
N ASP A 105 -5.24 -8.09 -17.88
CA ASP A 105 -5.57 -7.92 -16.48
C ASP A 105 -4.68 -8.82 -15.59
N ALA A 106 -4.42 -10.06 -16.00
CA ALA A 106 -3.51 -10.97 -15.30
C ALA A 106 -2.06 -10.43 -15.30
N GLU A 107 -1.56 -9.97 -16.44
CA GLU A 107 -0.22 -9.37 -16.53
C GLU A 107 -0.08 -8.10 -15.69
N ILE A 108 -1.12 -7.25 -15.65
CA ILE A 108 -1.15 -6.05 -14.81
C ILE A 108 -1.10 -6.43 -13.32
N ALA A 109 -1.82 -7.48 -12.92
CA ALA A 109 -1.82 -7.98 -11.55
C ALA A 109 -0.42 -8.49 -11.14
N ASP A 110 0.23 -9.28 -11.99
CA ASP A 110 1.58 -9.79 -11.76
C ASP A 110 2.61 -8.65 -11.65
N LEU A 111 2.58 -7.69 -12.57
CA LEU A 111 3.47 -6.52 -12.51
C LEU A 111 3.22 -5.68 -11.24
N THR A 112 1.98 -5.58 -10.80
CA THR A 112 1.62 -4.85 -9.57
C THR A 112 2.15 -5.58 -8.32
N ALA A 113 2.09 -6.90 -8.30
CA ALA A 113 2.67 -7.71 -7.23
C ALA A 113 4.21 -7.53 -7.18
N GLN A 114 4.89 -7.62 -8.33
CA GLN A 114 6.33 -7.38 -8.44
C GLN A 114 6.73 -5.97 -7.97
N ARG A 115 5.97 -4.94 -8.37
CA ARG A 115 6.20 -3.56 -7.94
C ARG A 115 6.07 -3.42 -6.42
N THR A 116 5.06 -4.04 -5.84
CA THR A 116 4.80 -4.01 -4.40
C THR A 116 5.94 -4.69 -3.63
N ALA A 117 6.39 -5.86 -4.09
CA ALA A 117 7.53 -6.55 -3.50
C ALA A 117 8.81 -5.69 -3.55
N ALA A 118 9.09 -5.04 -4.68
CA ALA A 118 10.25 -4.15 -4.82
C ALA A 118 10.19 -2.93 -3.88
N ILE A 119 9.01 -2.35 -3.68
CA ILE A 119 8.81 -1.25 -2.71
C ILE A 119 9.07 -1.74 -1.28
N LEU A 120 8.49 -2.89 -0.92
CA LEU A 120 8.66 -3.47 0.42
C LEU A 120 10.13 -3.76 0.73
N ALA A 121 10.88 -4.32 -0.21
CA ALA A 121 12.31 -4.58 -0.04
C ALA A 121 13.10 -3.31 0.31
N ILE A 122 12.86 -2.20 -0.42
CA ILE A 122 13.52 -0.91 -0.15
C ILE A 122 13.10 -0.35 1.23
N LEU A 123 11.83 -0.48 1.60
CA LEU A 123 11.36 0.00 2.91
C LEU A 123 11.97 -0.80 4.06
N VAL A 124 12.09 -2.12 3.91
CA VAL A 124 12.74 -2.99 4.90
C VAL A 124 14.22 -2.64 5.04
N GLU A 125 14.92 -2.41 3.93
CA GLU A 125 16.32 -1.98 3.94
C GLU A 125 16.49 -0.64 4.67
N ARG A 126 15.70 0.37 4.29
CA ARG A 126 15.72 1.70 4.96
C ARG A 126 15.39 1.62 6.43
N ARG A 127 14.39 0.80 6.79
CA ARG A 127 14.04 0.54 8.19
C ARG A 127 15.23 -0.06 8.95
N THR A 128 15.94 -1.00 8.34
CA THR A 128 17.11 -1.64 8.94
C THR A 128 18.25 -0.64 9.17
N VAL A 129 18.52 0.23 8.19
CA VAL A 129 19.50 1.32 8.33
C VAL A 129 19.11 2.26 9.47
N ALA A 130 17.86 2.74 9.50
CA ALA A 130 17.38 3.63 10.56
C ALA A 130 17.44 2.98 11.94
N ILE A 131 17.15 1.67 12.04
CA ILE A 131 17.32 0.90 13.27
C ILE A 131 18.80 0.87 13.69
N ASN A 132 19.73 0.62 12.77
CA ASN A 132 21.15 0.59 13.07
C ASN A 132 21.68 1.95 13.51
N GLU A 133 21.26 3.04 12.84
CA GLU A 133 21.59 4.42 13.24
C GLU A 133 21.05 4.73 14.64
N TYR A 134 19.82 4.31 14.93
CA TYR A 134 19.24 4.44 16.26
C TYR A 134 20.04 3.69 17.33
N VAL A 135 20.43 2.44 17.06
CA VAL A 135 21.25 1.63 17.98
C VAL A 135 22.60 2.29 18.21
N ALA A 136 23.27 2.77 17.16
CA ALA A 136 24.55 3.48 17.27
C ALA A 136 24.42 4.77 18.11
N ALA A 137 23.36 5.55 17.90
CA ALA A 137 23.08 6.73 18.72
C ALA A 137 22.80 6.37 20.18
N ALA A 138 22.03 5.30 20.43
CA ALA A 138 21.77 4.80 21.77
C ALA A 138 23.04 4.30 22.47
N GLU A 139 23.97 3.67 21.75
CA GLU A 139 25.28 3.29 22.27
C GLU A 139 26.16 4.52 22.59
N ALA A 140 26.17 5.52 21.72
CA ALA A 140 26.92 6.77 21.93
C ALA A 140 26.45 7.54 23.18
N LEU A 141 25.15 7.48 23.51
CA LEU A 141 24.62 8.06 24.75
C LEU A 141 25.24 7.43 26.01
N GLY A 142 25.66 6.17 25.95
CA GLY A 142 26.21 5.45 27.10
C GLY A 142 27.42 6.14 27.72
N GLY A 143 28.42 6.52 26.90
CA GLY A 143 29.61 7.21 27.39
C GLY A 143 29.33 8.62 27.91
N ILE A 144 28.32 9.30 27.36
CA ILE A 144 27.89 10.62 27.83
C ILE A 144 27.23 10.50 29.20
N LEU A 145 26.27 9.57 29.34
CA LEU A 145 25.55 9.31 30.57
C LEU A 145 26.46 8.76 31.68
N ALA A 146 27.39 7.86 31.34
CA ALA A 146 28.38 7.33 32.27
C ALA A 146 29.26 8.44 32.86
N ARG A 147 29.74 9.38 32.04
CA ARG A 147 30.51 10.53 32.50
C ARG A 147 29.68 11.47 33.38
N ALA A 148 28.43 11.74 33.01
CA ALA A 148 27.54 12.57 33.82
C ALA A 148 27.29 11.97 35.22
N VAL A 149 27.00 10.67 35.32
CA VAL A 149 26.83 9.98 36.61
C VAL A 149 28.14 9.89 37.39
N SER A 150 29.26 9.70 36.73
CA SER A 150 30.57 9.63 37.38
C SER A 150 30.98 10.98 37.96
N ALA A 151 30.71 12.08 37.24
CA ALA A 151 30.88 13.43 37.74
C ALA A 151 29.98 13.70 38.96
N ASP A 152 28.70 13.31 38.90
CA ASP A 152 27.77 13.40 40.03
C ASP A 152 28.28 12.63 41.27
N ARG A 153 28.86 11.43 41.08
CA ARG A 153 29.48 10.65 42.17
C ARG A 153 30.70 11.37 42.77
N ALA A 154 31.58 11.91 41.93
CA ALA A 154 32.76 12.64 42.38
C ALA A 154 32.37 13.91 43.16
N ILE A 155 31.34 14.64 42.69
CA ILE A 155 30.79 15.81 43.38
C ILE A 155 30.36 15.44 44.82
N ARG A 156 29.66 14.31 45.01
CA ARG A 156 29.23 13.85 46.34
C ARG A 156 30.38 13.55 47.31
N GLN A 157 31.56 13.19 46.80
CA GLN A 157 32.72 12.90 47.63
C GLN A 157 33.49 14.16 48.05
N VAL A 158 33.52 15.19 47.18
CA VAL A 158 34.14 16.48 47.46
C VAL A 158 33.26 17.31 48.40
N GLU A 159 31.96 17.35 48.13
CA GLU A 159 30.98 18.04 48.95
C GLU A 159 29.83 17.07 49.21
N PRO A 160 29.68 16.54 50.45
CA PRO A 160 28.52 15.73 50.79
C PRO A 160 27.28 16.64 50.81
N ILE A 161 26.72 16.91 49.62
CA ILE A 161 25.58 17.79 49.42
C ILE A 161 24.40 17.21 50.21
N SER A 162 23.98 17.91 51.27
CA SER A 162 22.68 17.66 51.85
C SER A 162 21.59 18.12 50.86
N ARG A 163 20.94 17.19 50.13
CA ARG A 163 19.46 17.13 49.88
C ARG A 163 18.87 16.76 48.50
N PRO A 164 19.53 16.61 47.35
CA PRO A 164 18.83 15.99 46.22
C PRO A 164 18.92 14.46 46.28
N ALA A 165 17.77 13.78 46.21
CA ALA A 165 17.67 12.32 46.16
C ALA A 165 18.38 11.69 44.94
N SER A 166 18.57 12.48 43.87
CA SER A 166 19.33 12.14 42.67
C SER A 166 19.96 13.41 42.11
N LEU A 167 21.23 13.35 41.71
CA LEU A 167 21.87 14.44 40.97
C LEU A 167 21.44 14.43 39.48
N PRO A 168 21.60 15.54 38.73
CA PRO A 168 21.04 15.67 37.38
C PRO A 168 21.43 14.58 36.38
N GLY A 169 22.67 14.08 36.41
CA GLY A 169 23.13 12.97 35.58
C GLY A 169 22.49 11.63 35.96
N GLU A 170 22.35 11.37 37.27
CA GLU A 170 21.63 10.19 37.78
C GLU A 170 20.14 10.23 37.42
N ALA A 171 19.50 11.39 37.57
CA ALA A 171 18.12 11.62 37.17
C ALA A 171 17.93 11.44 35.66
N LEU A 172 18.90 11.86 34.85
CA LEU A 172 18.88 11.69 33.39
C LEU A 172 19.00 10.21 32.99
N ILE A 173 19.85 9.41 33.64
CA ILE A 173 19.91 7.95 33.41
C ILE A 173 18.58 7.29 33.78
N GLU A 174 18.03 7.61 34.95
CA GLU A 174 16.74 7.04 35.36
C GLU A 174 15.61 7.44 34.42
N ARG A 175 15.61 8.68 33.93
CA ARG A 175 14.66 9.15 32.92
C ARG A 175 14.82 8.41 31.59
N VAL A 176 16.05 8.18 31.13
CA VAL A 176 16.32 7.39 29.91
C VAL A 176 15.87 5.93 30.08
N ARG A 177 15.96 5.36 31.29
CA ARG A 177 15.43 4.03 31.63
C ARG A 177 13.90 4.01 31.67
N HIS A 178 13.25 5.05 32.20
CA HIS A 178 11.80 5.10 32.44
C HIS A 178 10.98 5.63 31.26
N GLU A 179 11.45 6.66 30.55
CA GLU A 179 10.73 7.34 29.46
C GLU A 179 10.83 6.62 28.12
N ARG A 180 11.37 5.41 28.09
CA ARG A 180 11.31 4.51 26.94
C ARG A 180 11.84 5.16 25.66
N LEU A 181 13.14 5.48 25.63
CA LEU A 181 13.85 5.13 24.40
C LEU A 181 13.45 3.67 24.09
N PRO A 182 12.96 3.31 22.89
CA PRO A 182 12.65 1.93 22.52
C PRO A 182 13.94 1.13 22.48
N ILE A 183 14.48 0.92 23.68
CA ILE A 183 15.67 0.18 24.03
C ILE A 183 15.12 -1.11 24.63
N PRO A 184 15.18 -2.19 23.88
CA PRO A 184 14.58 -3.44 24.27
C PRO A 184 15.25 -4.06 25.49
N TRP A 185 14.40 -4.68 26.28
CA TRP A 185 14.65 -5.20 27.63
C TRP A 185 15.49 -6.49 27.68
N GLY A 186 16.01 -6.94 26.52
CA GLY A 186 16.47 -8.29 26.24
C GLY A 186 17.67 -8.83 27.03
N HIS A 187 18.24 -8.06 27.97
CA HIS A 187 19.36 -8.52 28.81
C HIS A 187 19.12 -8.41 30.32
N SER A 188 17.92 -8.02 30.78
CA SER A 188 17.69 -7.76 32.22
C SER A 188 17.18 -8.95 33.03
N GLY A 189 16.76 -10.06 32.39
CA GLY A 189 16.12 -11.19 33.09
C GLY A 189 14.81 -10.83 33.81
N ARG A 190 14.26 -9.64 33.58
CA ARG A 190 12.99 -9.18 34.17
C ARG A 190 11.85 -9.41 33.16
N GLU A 191 10.71 -9.86 33.64
CA GLU A 191 9.51 -10.02 32.81
C GLU A 191 9.15 -8.70 32.11
N ARG A 192 8.78 -8.80 30.83
CA ARG A 192 8.23 -7.68 30.05
C ARG A 192 7.08 -7.08 30.86
N PRO A 193 6.98 -5.75 31.06
CA PRO A 193 5.85 -5.19 31.79
C PRO A 193 4.57 -5.54 31.04
N THR A 194 3.85 -6.55 31.55
CA THR A 194 2.51 -6.92 31.12
C THR A 194 1.57 -5.82 31.58
N GLY A 195 1.40 -4.79 30.75
CA GLY A 195 0.37 -3.79 31.04
C GLY A 195 0.78 -2.39 30.64
N GLY A 196 0.23 -1.96 29.51
CA GLY A 196 0.23 -0.56 29.13
C GLY A 196 0.07 -0.42 27.64
N ALA A 197 -1.08 -0.84 27.10
CA ALA A 197 -1.56 -0.20 25.89
C ALA A 197 -1.50 1.33 26.14
N PRO A 198 -1.07 2.15 25.17
CA PRO A 198 -1.13 3.59 25.34
C PRO A 198 -2.57 3.93 25.76
N ARG A 199 -2.75 4.69 26.85
CA ARG A 199 -4.07 4.91 27.48
C ARG A 199 -5.08 5.67 26.60
N TYR A 200 -4.74 5.95 25.33
CA TYR A 200 -5.50 6.75 24.38
C TYR A 200 -5.35 6.25 22.94
N VAL A 201 -5.78 5.01 22.65
CA VAL A 201 -5.80 4.46 21.28
C VAL A 201 -7.23 4.08 20.95
N THR A 202 -7.79 4.62 19.86
CA THR A 202 -9.13 4.25 19.38
C THR A 202 -9.15 2.76 19.03
N PRO A 203 -10.32 2.08 19.03
CA PRO A 203 -10.42 0.68 18.63
C PRO A 203 -9.73 0.38 17.29
N GLU A 204 -9.85 1.26 16.28
CA GLU A 204 -9.19 1.04 14.98
C GLU A 204 -7.66 1.16 15.07
N THR A 205 -7.15 2.13 15.84
CA THR A 205 -5.70 2.25 16.04
C THR A 205 -5.14 1.10 16.87
N ARG A 206 -5.95 0.47 17.73
CA ARG A 206 -5.56 -0.72 18.50
C ARG A 206 -5.39 -1.95 17.61
N GLU A 207 -6.28 -2.16 16.65
CA GLU A 207 -6.17 -3.25 15.67
C GLU A 207 -4.94 -3.07 14.78
N VAL A 208 -4.71 -1.86 14.27
CA VAL A 208 -3.50 -1.54 13.49
C VAL A 208 -2.24 -1.72 14.34
N PHE A 209 -2.26 -1.28 15.61
CA PHE A 209 -1.13 -1.46 16.53
C PHE A 209 -0.87 -2.93 16.85
N GLN A 210 -1.90 -3.77 17.00
CA GLN A 210 -1.75 -5.21 17.20
C GLN A 210 -1.24 -5.91 15.94
N MET A 211 -1.73 -5.53 14.76
CA MET A 211 -1.22 -6.03 13.48
C MET A 211 0.24 -5.62 13.23
N LEU A 212 0.65 -4.43 13.67
CA LEU A 212 2.03 -3.95 13.51
C LEU A 212 2.95 -4.39 14.65
N GLY A 213 2.38 -4.72 15.82
CA GLY A 213 3.12 -5.15 17.01
C GLY A 213 3.90 -6.46 16.81
N LYS A 214 3.44 -7.35 15.92
CA LYS A 214 4.23 -8.53 15.50
C LYS A 214 5.51 -8.18 14.73
N TYR A 215 5.59 -6.96 14.19
CA TYR A 215 6.78 -6.42 13.53
C TYR A 215 7.56 -5.46 14.43
N GLU A 216 7.13 -5.25 15.68
CA GLU A 216 7.87 -4.44 16.66
C GLU A 216 9.28 -5.01 16.78
N PRO A 217 10.33 -4.23 16.45
CA PRO A 217 11.68 -4.76 16.45
C PRO A 217 12.08 -5.06 17.90
N GLN A 218 12.30 -6.34 18.19
CA GLN A 218 13.08 -6.73 19.37
C GLN A 218 14.55 -6.43 19.04
N LEU A 219 14.97 -5.20 19.25
CA LEU A 219 16.41 -4.88 19.21
C LEU A 219 17.08 -5.58 20.42
N PRO A 220 18.41 -5.69 20.47
CA PRO A 220 19.14 -5.82 21.72
C PRO A 220 19.21 -4.46 22.41
N GLY A 221 19.09 -4.43 23.75
CA GLY A 221 19.36 -3.20 24.49
C GLY A 221 20.86 -2.87 24.46
N PRO A 222 21.29 -1.60 24.34
CA PRO A 222 22.68 -1.19 24.46
C PRO A 222 23.36 -1.77 25.71
N ARG A 223 24.57 -2.30 25.53
CA ARG A 223 25.35 -3.03 26.56
C ARG A 223 25.53 -2.25 27.87
N TRP A 224 25.66 -0.93 27.77
CA TRP A 224 25.86 -0.04 28.93
C TRP A 224 24.64 0.07 29.86
N MET A 225 23.45 -0.39 29.43
CA MET A 225 22.26 -0.38 30.29
C MET A 225 22.26 -1.47 31.36
N SER A 226 22.89 -2.61 31.09
CA SER A 226 22.99 -3.76 32.01
C SER A 226 24.30 -3.80 32.78
N GLU A 227 25.36 -3.19 32.24
CA GLU A 227 26.71 -3.28 32.78
C GLU A 227 27.12 -1.98 33.49
N ARG A 228 27.42 -2.05 34.80
CA ARG A 228 27.99 -0.91 35.55
C ARG A 228 29.40 -0.52 35.09
N GLY A 229 30.07 -1.39 34.32
CA GLY A 229 31.48 -1.26 33.94
C GLY A 229 31.82 0.05 33.25
N ASN A 230 30.94 0.60 32.40
CA ASN A 230 31.22 1.87 31.71
C ASN A 230 31.18 3.08 32.65
N SER A 231 30.32 3.07 33.68
CA SER A 231 30.30 4.12 34.70
C SER A 231 31.52 4.01 35.61
N ASP A 232 31.96 2.80 35.93
CA ASP A 232 33.11 2.61 36.83
C ASP A 232 34.44 2.97 36.14
N LEU A 233 34.57 2.70 34.83
CA LEU A 233 35.71 3.17 34.02
C LEU A 233 35.74 4.70 33.89
N ALA A 234 34.61 5.32 33.54
CA ALA A 234 34.51 6.78 33.45
C ALA A 234 34.78 7.47 34.80
N TYR A 235 34.36 6.84 35.90
CA TYR A 235 34.66 7.32 37.24
C TYR A 235 36.17 7.22 37.54
N ALA A 236 36.83 6.12 37.21
CA ALA A 236 38.28 5.98 37.38
C ALA A 236 39.08 7.06 36.61
N GLU A 237 38.68 7.39 35.38
CA GLU A 237 39.27 8.49 34.60
C GLU A 237 39.10 9.84 35.31
N ILE A 238 37.89 10.17 35.78
CA ILE A 238 37.62 11.42 36.50
C ILE A 238 38.41 11.50 37.82
N VAL A 239 38.54 10.39 38.56
CA VAL A 239 39.36 10.34 39.77
C VAL A 239 40.83 10.59 39.45
N ALA A 240 41.36 10.00 38.38
CA ALA A 240 42.74 10.21 37.95
C ALA A 240 43.00 11.67 37.56
N ASP A 241 42.08 12.30 36.82
CA ASP A 241 42.17 13.72 36.44
C ASP A 241 42.13 14.64 37.68
N LEU A 242 41.27 14.36 38.65
CA LEU A 242 41.17 15.12 39.89
C LEU A 242 42.43 14.98 40.75
N GLN A 243 42.99 13.78 40.84
CA GLN A 243 44.25 13.51 41.54
C GLN A 243 45.44 14.22 40.89
N ALA A 244 45.48 14.29 39.55
CA ALA A 244 46.52 15.00 38.81
C ALA A 244 46.56 16.52 39.13
N VAL A 245 45.43 17.10 39.57
CA VAL A 245 45.30 18.51 39.98
C VAL A 245 45.35 18.66 41.52
N GLY A 246 45.67 17.59 42.26
CA GLY A 246 45.89 17.62 43.71
C GLY A 246 44.64 17.47 44.57
N VAL A 247 43.50 17.06 44.00
CA VAL A 247 42.26 16.77 44.75
C VAL A 247 42.29 15.32 45.25
N THR A 248 42.04 15.11 46.53
CA THR A 248 41.91 13.77 47.14
C THR A 248 40.45 13.49 47.47
N LEU A 249 39.93 12.39 46.96
CA LEU A 249 38.55 11.95 47.20
C LEU A 249 38.52 10.92 48.33
N ASN A 250 37.50 10.98 49.18
CA ASN A 250 37.30 9.99 50.24
C ASN A 250 36.96 8.62 49.62
N GLN A 251 37.80 7.61 49.89
CA GLN A 251 37.59 6.21 49.47
C GLN A 251 36.42 5.57 50.20
#